data_AF-A0A843UEU3-F1
#
_entry.id   AF-A0A843UEU3-F1
#
_cell.length_a   1.000
_cell.length_b   1.000
_cell.length_c   1.000
_cell.angle_alpha   90.00
_cell.angle_beta   90.00
_cell.angle_gamma   90.00
#
_symmetry.space_group_name_H-M   'P 1'
#
loop_
_entity.id
_entity.type
_entity.pdbx_description
1 polymer ?
#
loop_
_entity_poly.entity_id
_entity_poly.type
_entity_poly.pdbx_seq_one_letter_code
_entity_poly.pdbx_strand_id
1 'polypeptide(L)'
;MVYSSSSYTSEAQTEWGMMGRDPKRRGVRPYNRSDAPRMRWTEELHARFVDAVRSLGGHHKATPKRILQLMSVKGVSISHI
;
A
#
# COMPACT_ATOMS: atom_id res chain seq x y z
N MET A 1 -22.83 77.43 -15.97
CA MET A 1 -23.25 76.81 -14.71
C MET A 1 -23.35 75.32 -14.98
N VAL A 2 -22.35 74.54 -14.53
CA VAL A 2 -22.48 73.46 -13.53
C VAL A 2 -23.58 72.45 -13.92
N TYR A 3 -23.36 71.14 -14.00
CA TYR A 3 -22.72 70.28 -13.01
C TYR A 3 -22.05 69.07 -13.69
N SER A 4 -20.90 68.69 -13.15
CA SER A 4 -20.34 67.34 -13.26
C SER A 4 -21.10 66.42 -12.30
N SER A 5 -21.35 65.17 -12.69
CA SER A 5 -21.48 64.00 -11.79
C SER A 5 -21.45 62.75 -12.68
N SER A 6 -20.31 62.07 -12.77
CA SER A 6 -19.80 61.09 -11.81
C SER A 6 -20.41 59.70 -12.06
N SER A 7 -19.52 58.86 -12.59
CA SER A 7 -19.28 57.46 -12.23
C SER A 7 -20.44 56.48 -12.35
N TYR A 8 -20.24 55.39 -13.09
CA TYR A 8 -20.14 54.05 -12.50
C TYR A 8 -19.75 53.05 -13.59
N THR A 9 -18.69 52.30 -13.32
CA THR A 9 -18.25 51.13 -14.09
C THR A 9 -19.14 49.94 -13.76
N SER A 10 -19.74 49.29 -14.75
CA SER A 10 -20.42 47.99 -14.61
C SER A 10 -20.37 47.29 -15.98
N GLU A 11 -19.57 46.22 -16.13
CA GLU A 11 -20.05 44.82 -16.08
C GLU A 11 -21.05 44.51 -17.22
N ALA A 12 -20.91 43.47 -18.05
CA ALA A 12 -20.26 42.20 -17.88
C ALA A 12 -19.91 41.63 -19.26
N GLN A 13 -18.67 41.20 -19.42
CA GLN A 13 -18.24 40.42 -20.56
C GLN A 13 -18.18 38.95 -20.11
N THR A 14 -19.19 38.21 -20.56
CA THR A 14 -19.26 36.77 -20.88
C THR A 14 -18.04 35.95 -20.41
N GLU A 15 -18.16 35.15 -19.36
CA GLU A 15 -18.46 33.71 -19.43
C GLU A 15 -17.65 33.02 -20.56
N TRP A 16 -16.62 32.21 -20.36
CA TRP A 16 -16.67 30.77 -20.03
C TRP A 16 -15.22 30.23 -20.02
N GLY A 17 -14.28 30.92 -19.37
CA GLY A 17 -12.84 30.62 -19.50
C GLY A 17 -12.14 29.98 -18.29
N MET A 18 -12.79 29.89 -17.13
CA MET A 18 -12.06 29.71 -15.86
C MET A 18 -12.63 28.63 -14.93
N MET A 19 -13.39 27.64 -15.43
CA MET A 19 -13.53 26.38 -14.69
C MET A 19 -12.37 25.46 -15.06
N GLY A 20 -11.17 25.87 -14.61
CA GLY A 20 -10.02 24.99 -14.51
C GLY A 20 -10.37 23.85 -13.55
N ARG A 21 -10.88 22.76 -14.12
CA ARG A 21 -11.03 21.42 -13.56
C ARG A 21 -10.15 21.23 -12.31
N ASP A 22 -10.76 21.30 -11.12
CA ASP A 22 -10.10 21.01 -9.85
C ASP A 22 -9.31 19.70 -9.96
N PRO A 23 -7.97 19.74 -9.87
CA PRO A 23 -7.13 18.55 -9.98
C PRO A 23 -7.09 17.78 -8.67
N LYS A 24 -8.05 17.99 -7.76
CA LYS A 24 -8.38 17.08 -6.67
C LYS A 24 -9.05 15.82 -7.24
N ARG A 25 -8.43 15.26 -8.29
CA ARG A 25 -8.49 13.87 -8.71
C ARG A 25 -8.54 13.07 -7.43
N ARG A 26 -9.63 12.35 -7.25
CA ARG A 26 -9.77 11.27 -6.25
C ARG A 26 -8.44 10.52 -6.23
N GLY A 27 -7.63 10.82 -5.23
CA GLY A 27 -6.30 10.24 -5.10
C GLY A 27 -6.52 8.77 -4.90
N VAL A 28 -6.34 7.99 -5.97
CA VAL A 28 -6.22 6.55 -5.84
C VAL A 28 -5.07 6.36 -4.86
N ARG A 29 -5.36 5.80 -3.68
CA ARG A 29 -4.33 5.58 -2.65
C ARG A 29 -3.17 4.89 -3.35
N PRO A 30 -1.96 5.48 -3.34
CA PRO A 30 -0.82 4.83 -3.96
C PRO A 30 -0.63 3.48 -3.26
N TYR A 31 -0.59 2.41 -4.05
CA TYR A 31 -0.32 1.08 -3.51
C TYR A 31 1.14 1.06 -3.05
N ASN A 32 1.34 1.18 -1.74
CA ASN A 32 2.65 1.04 -1.14
C ASN A 32 3.01 -0.46 -1.12
N ARG A 33 3.67 -0.92 -2.19
CA ARG A 33 4.26 -2.25 -2.24
C ARG A 33 5.65 -2.20 -1.62
N SER A 34 5.99 -3.20 -0.83
CA SER A 34 7.38 -3.38 -0.41
C SER A 34 8.26 -3.66 -1.62
N ASP A 35 9.40 -2.98 -1.74
CA ASP A 35 10.44 -3.32 -2.73
C ASP A 35 11.16 -4.63 -2.40
N ALA A 36 10.90 -5.19 -1.22
CA ALA A 36 11.40 -6.50 -0.82
C ALA A 36 10.82 -7.61 -1.71
N PRO A 37 11.68 -8.52 -2.24
CA PRO A 37 11.21 -9.66 -3.00
C PRO A 37 10.34 -10.57 -2.13
N ARG A 38 9.28 -11.12 -2.73
CA ARG A 38 8.41 -12.09 -2.06
C ARG A 38 9.21 -13.35 -1.74
N MET A 39 9.03 -13.89 -0.54
CA MET A 39 9.65 -15.15 -0.14
C MET A 39 9.23 -16.27 -1.10
N ARG A 40 10.20 -17.11 -1.48
CA ARG A 40 9.99 -18.27 -2.34
C ARG A 40 10.20 -19.55 -1.55
N TRP A 41 9.26 -20.46 -1.62
CA TRP A 41 9.41 -21.81 -1.09
C TRP A 41 10.38 -22.59 -1.97
N THR A 42 11.64 -22.65 -1.55
CA THR A 42 12.66 -23.51 -2.15
C THR A 42 12.50 -24.94 -1.62
N GLU A 43 13.03 -25.90 -2.37
CA GLU A 43 13.02 -27.32 -1.96
C GLU A 43 13.76 -27.52 -0.64
N GLU A 44 14.89 -26.84 -0.44
CA GLU A 44 15.64 -26.86 0.83
C GLU A 44 14.80 -26.31 2.00
N LEU A 45 14.06 -25.22 1.77
CA LEU A 45 13.20 -24.63 2.80
C LEU A 45 12.05 -25.58 3.16
N HIS A 46 11.48 -26.24 2.16
CA HIS A 46 10.45 -27.25 2.37
C HIS A 46 10.97 -28.45 3.17
N ALA A 47 12.17 -28.96 2.85
CA ALA A 47 12.78 -30.05 3.59
C ALA A 47 12.94 -29.70 5.08
N ARG A 48 13.47 -28.50 5.37
CA ARG A 48 13.59 -28.00 6.75
C ARG A 48 12.24 -27.86 7.46
N PHE A 49 11.20 -27.43 6.74
CA PHE A 49 9.83 -27.37 7.28
C PHE A 49 9.32 -28.76 7.65
N VAL A 50 9.46 -29.73 6.75
CA VAL A 50 9.02 -31.11 6.99
C VAL A 50 9.75 -31.72 8.18
N ASP A 51 11.06 -31.51 8.29
CA ASP A 51 11.85 -32.01 9.41
C ASP A 51 11.49 -31.34 10.74
N ALA A 52 11.17 -30.04 10.73
CA ALA A 52 10.65 -29.33 11.89
C ALA A 52 9.28 -29.87 12.34
N VAL A 53 8.37 -30.14 11.40
CA VAL A 53 7.05 -30.73 11.70
C VAL A 53 7.19 -32.14 12.25
N ARG A 54 8.08 -32.96 11.67
CA ARG A 54 8.39 -34.31 12.19
C ARG A 54 8.96 -34.24 13.61
N SER A 55 9.90 -33.33 13.86
CA SER A 55 10.52 -33.14 15.18
C SER A 55 9.52 -32.71 16.26
N LEU A 56 8.44 -32.00 15.87
CA LEU A 56 7.37 -31.59 16.78
C LEU A 56 6.30 -32.68 17.01
N GLY A 57 6.45 -33.87 16.42
CA GLY A 57 5.53 -34.99 16.58
C GLY A 57 4.32 -34.92 15.64
N GLY A 58 4.48 -34.28 14.48
CA GLY A 58 3.47 -34.21 13.43
C GLY A 58 2.67 -32.92 13.40
N HIS A 59 1.85 -32.77 12.35
CA HIS A 59 1.15 -31.52 12.02
C HIS A 59 0.16 -31.05 13.10
N HIS A 60 -0.41 -31.95 13.91
CA HIS A 60 -1.32 -31.58 15.00
C HIS A 60 -0.63 -30.87 16.17
N LYS A 61 0.66 -31.14 16.41
CA LYS A 61 1.45 -30.55 17.50
C LYS A 61 2.37 -29.42 17.02
N ALA A 62 2.63 -29.36 15.72
CA ALA A 62 3.49 -28.37 15.12
C ALA A 62 2.79 -27.00 15.05
N THR A 63 3.24 -26.04 15.85
CA THR A 63 2.74 -24.65 15.79
C THR A 63 3.63 -23.81 14.88
N PRO A 64 3.08 -22.88 14.06
CA PRO A 64 3.87 -22.07 13.14
C PRO A 64 5.04 -21.33 13.80
N LYS A 65 4.83 -20.83 15.03
CA LYS A 65 5.88 -20.18 15.84
C LYS A 65 7.05 -21.12 16.14
N ARG A 66 6.76 -22.38 16.48
CA ARG A 66 7.79 -23.34 16.87
C ARG A 66 8.47 -23.96 15.65
N ILE A 67 7.75 -24.12 14.54
CA ILE A 67 8.33 -24.46 13.25
C ILE A 67 9.33 -23.37 12.82
N LEU A 68 8.96 -22.09 12.90
CA LEU A 68 9.87 -20.98 12.57
C LEU A 68 11.16 -21.01 13.40
N GLN A 69 11.03 -21.29 14.70
CA GLN A 69 12.19 -21.40 15.61
C GLN A 69 13.14 -22.53 15.22
N LEU A 70 12.60 -23.68 14.79
CA LEU A 70 13.40 -24.82 14.36
C LEU A 70 14.06 -24.60 13.00
N MET A 71 13.36 -23.97 12.05
CA MET A 71 13.89 -23.72 10.71
C MET A 71 15.04 -22.70 10.71
N SER A 72 15.02 -21.72 11.62
CA SER A 72 16.07 -20.70 11.81
C SER A 72 16.56 -20.05 10.50
N VAL A 73 15.64 -19.82 9.56
CA VAL A 73 15.96 -19.22 8.25
C VAL A 73 15.73 -17.72 8.29
N LYS A 74 16.75 -16.93 7.94
CA LYS A 74 16.65 -15.47 7.84
C LYS A 74 15.68 -15.07 6.72
N GLY A 75 14.82 -14.07 6.99
CA GLY A 75 13.86 -13.56 6.03
C GLY A 75 12.56 -14.36 5.91
N VAL A 76 12.42 -15.47 6.65
CA VAL A 76 11.16 -16.18 6.83
C VAL A 76 10.50 -15.69 8.11
N SER A 77 9.19 -15.43 8.05
CA SER A 77 8.38 -14.96 9.17
C SER A 77 7.17 -15.87 9.32
N ILE A 78 6.46 -15.77 10.46
CA ILE A 78 5.28 -16.60 10.75
C ILE A 78 4.24 -16.52 9.63
N SER A 79 4.07 -15.35 9.00
CA SER A 79 3.13 -15.16 7.88
C SER A 79 3.40 -16.04 6.66
N HIS A 80 4.60 -16.62 6.58
CA HIS A 80 4.99 -17.48 5.49
C HIS A 80 4.85 -18.97 5.79
N ILE A 81 4.57 -19.34 7.06
CA ILE A 81 4.42 -20.72 7.55
C ILE A 81 2.94 -21.03 7.76
#